data_AF-A0A1V4UC19-F1
#
_entry.id   AF-A0A1V4UC19-F1
#
_cell.length_a   1.000
_cell.length_b   1.000
_cell.length_c   1.000
_cell.angle_alpha   90.00
_cell.angle_beta   90.00
_cell.angle_gamma   90.00
#
_symmetry.space_group_name_H-M   'P 1'
#
loop_
_entity.id
_entity.type
_entity.pdbx_description
1 polymer ?
#
loop_
_entity_poly.entity_id
_entity_poly.type
_entity_poly.pdbx_seq_one_letter_code
_entity_poly.pdbx_strand_id
1 'polypeptide(L)'
;MKSCRFTMIPSHENPAREIVVAVVGGGNSALQTAIEISKIAREVHLVVRSTIKADEAYVKQYEQQGNIRTYLHHTVAALHGNAMLKGITIKDRESGKETTISLDRVFAKVGWIPKTDFLEGFLRLND
;
A
#
# COMPACT_ATOMS: atom_id res chain seq x y z
N MET A 1 -2.49 27.61 -39.86
CA MET A 1 -3.42 27.75 -38.71
C MET A 1 -3.58 26.38 -38.06
N LYS A 2 -3.00 26.16 -36.88
CA LYS A 2 -3.11 24.88 -36.17
C LYS A 2 -4.42 24.88 -35.38
N SER A 3 -5.31 23.98 -35.77
CA SER A 3 -6.57 23.70 -35.09
C SER A 3 -6.29 23.20 -33.67
N CYS A 4 -6.68 23.99 -32.67
CA CYS A 4 -6.69 23.59 -31.28
C CYS A 4 -7.99 22.83 -31.03
N ARG A 5 -7.94 21.49 -31.04
CA ARG A 5 -9.06 20.66 -30.59
C ARG A 5 -9.07 20.68 -29.06
N PHE A 6 -10.00 21.43 -28.49
CA PHE A 6 -10.42 21.28 -27.10
C PHE A 6 -11.19 19.95 -27.00
N THR A 7 -10.53 18.88 -26.54
CA THR A 7 -11.24 17.66 -26.14
C THR A 7 -11.87 17.93 -24.77
N MET A 8 -13.20 17.97 -24.73
CA MET A 8 -13.96 17.87 -23.48
C MET A 8 -13.59 16.54 -22.80
N ILE A 9 -12.93 16.62 -21.65
CA ILE A 9 -12.69 15.46 -20.79
C ILE A 9 -14.00 15.19 -20.05
N PRO A 10 -14.66 14.02 -20.26
CA PRO A 10 -15.85 13.67 -19.51
C PRO A 10 -15.49 13.56 -18.02
N SER A 11 -16.29 14.17 -17.16
CA SER A 11 -16.13 14.29 -15.71
C SER A 11 -16.28 12.97 -14.94
N HIS A 12 -15.99 11.83 -15.56
CA HIS A 12 -16.16 10.50 -14.97
C HIS A 12 -15.02 9.50 -15.29
N GLU A 13 -13.92 9.96 -15.91
CA GLU A 13 -12.69 9.17 -16.01
C GLU A 13 -11.72 9.64 -14.93
N ASN A 14 -11.42 8.76 -13.97
CA ASN A 14 -10.29 9.00 -13.08
C ASN A 14 -9.02 8.65 -13.85
N PRO A 15 -8.17 9.62 -14.24
CA PRO A 15 -6.91 9.29 -14.89
C PRO A 15 -6.03 8.65 -13.83
N ALA A 16 -6.04 7.31 -13.75
CA ALA A 16 -5.05 6.58 -12.99
C ALA A 16 -3.70 7.13 -13.43
N ARG A 17 -3.01 7.85 -12.55
CA ARG A 17 -1.67 8.34 -12.86
C ARG A 17 -0.82 7.08 -13.10
N GLU A 18 0.14 7.12 -14.01
CA GLU A 18 1.03 5.97 -14.30
C GLU A 18 1.90 5.52 -13.11
N ILE A 19 1.59 5.98 -11.89
CA ILE A 19 2.27 5.69 -10.65
C ILE A 19 1.98 4.26 -10.19
N VAL A 20 3.04 3.58 -9.76
CA VAL A 20 2.98 2.30 -9.08
C VAL A 20 3.31 2.52 -7.61
N VAL A 21 2.52 1.93 -6.72
CA VAL A 21 2.62 2.19 -5.28
C VAL A 21 2.72 0.87 -4.53
N ALA A 22 3.53 0.82 -3.47
CA ALA A 22 3.45 -0.25 -2.49
C ALA A 22 2.80 0.23 -1.18
N VAL A 23 2.00 -0.63 -0.58
CA VAL A 23 1.46 -0.46 0.77
C VAL A 23 1.97 -1.61 1.62
N VAL A 24 2.60 -1.31 2.75
CA VAL A 24 3.19 -2.31 3.65
C VAL A 24 2.36 -2.41 4.91
N GLY A 25 1.74 -3.55 5.14
CA GLY A 25 0.88 -3.81 6.31
C GLY A 25 -0.27 -4.75 5.99
N GLY A 26 -0.80 -5.40 7.03
CA GLY A 26 -1.92 -6.35 6.91
C GLY A 26 -3.18 -5.95 7.65
N GLY A 27 -3.20 -4.79 8.31
CA GLY A 27 -4.34 -4.35 9.13
C GLY A 27 -5.40 -3.54 8.38
N ASN A 28 -6.46 -3.12 9.08
CA ASN A 28 -7.50 -2.22 8.56
C ASN A 28 -6.92 -0.99 7.85
N SER A 29 -5.99 -0.27 8.48
CA SER A 29 -5.39 0.92 7.88
C SER A 29 -4.61 0.64 6.60
N ALA A 30 -4.02 -0.56 6.47
CA ALA A 30 -3.29 -0.95 5.27
C ALA A 30 -4.26 -1.24 4.12
N LEU A 31 -5.32 -2.01 4.36
CA LEU A 31 -6.34 -2.30 3.35
C LEU A 31 -7.08 -1.05 2.91
N GLN A 32 -7.48 -0.19 3.86
CA GLN A 32 -8.11 1.09 3.55
C GLN A 32 -7.21 1.94 2.64
N THR A 33 -5.92 2.06 2.97
CA THR A 33 -4.96 2.79 2.14
C THR A 33 -4.82 2.14 0.76
N ALA A 34 -4.75 0.81 0.68
CA ALA A 34 -4.65 0.11 -0.59
C ALA A 34 -5.88 0.36 -1.49
N ILE A 35 -7.09 0.34 -0.93
CA ILE A 35 -8.36 0.64 -1.63
C ILE A 35 -8.45 2.12 -2.04
N GLU A 36 -7.96 3.05 -1.22
CA GLU A 36 -7.94 4.47 -1.58
C GLU A 36 -6.96 4.74 -2.73
N ILE A 37 -5.78 4.13 -2.66
CA ILE A 37 -4.74 4.28 -3.68
C ILE A 37 -5.12 3.53 -4.97
N SER A 38 -5.81 2.38 -4.89
CA SER A 38 -6.23 1.60 -6.08
C SER A 38 -7.11 2.42 -7.04
N LYS A 39 -7.84 3.41 -6.52
CA LYS A 39 -8.65 4.32 -7.33
C LYS A 39 -7.79 5.24 -8.19
N ILE A 40 -6.61 5.66 -7.72
CA ILE A 40 -5.79 6.71 -8.35
C ILE A 40 -4.48 6.22 -8.99
N ALA A 41 -3.98 5.05 -8.57
CA ALA A 41 -2.74 4.46 -9.06
C ALA A 41 -3.01 3.43 -10.16
N ARG A 42 -2.02 3.24 -11.04
CA ARG A 42 -2.07 2.19 -12.07
C ARG A 42 -2.06 0.81 -11.44
N GLU A 43 -1.21 0.61 -10.44
CA GLU A 43 -1.03 -0.66 -9.75
C GLU A 43 -0.63 -0.44 -8.28
N VAL A 44 -1.15 -1.28 -7.39
CA VAL A 44 -0.84 -1.26 -5.96
C VAL A 44 -0.26 -2.61 -5.54
N HIS A 45 0.93 -2.62 -4.95
CA HIS A 45 1.55 -3.79 -4.35
C HIS A 45 1.31 -3.80 -2.84
N LEU A 46 0.41 -4.66 -2.36
CA LEU A 46 0.16 -4.85 -0.94
C LEU A 46 1.14 -5.89 -0.37
N VAL A 47 2.06 -5.47 0.48
CA VAL A 47 3.07 -6.33 1.10
C VAL A 47 2.67 -6.64 2.54
N VAL A 48 2.42 -7.92 2.83
CA VAL A 48 1.92 -8.39 4.12
C VAL A 48 2.91 -9.37 4.74
N ARG A 49 3.33 -9.09 5.98
CA ARG A 49 4.34 -9.88 6.70
C ARG A 49 3.89 -11.30 7.06
N SER A 50 2.59 -11.51 7.23
CA SER A 50 1.98 -12.80 7.58
C SER A 50 0.62 -12.93 6.87
N THR A 51 -0.48 -12.69 7.57
CA THR A 51 -1.85 -12.75 7.07
C THR A 51 -2.50 -11.37 7.12
N ILE A 52 -3.57 -11.18 6.35
CA ILE A 52 -4.42 -9.99 6.46
C ILE A 52 -5.26 -10.13 7.74
N LYS A 53 -5.15 -9.12 8.61
CA LYS A 53 -5.87 -8.98 9.88
C LYS A 53 -6.73 -7.71 9.82
N ALA A 54 -7.79 -7.78 9.04
CA ALA A 54 -8.70 -6.66 8.82
C ALA A 54 -10.16 -7.12 8.92
N ASP A 55 -11.06 -6.17 9.17
CA ASP A 55 -12.49 -6.42 9.23
C ASP A 55 -13.00 -6.93 7.89
N GLU A 56 -13.96 -7.85 7.94
CA GLU A 56 -14.51 -8.52 6.76
C GLU A 56 -15.05 -7.53 5.71
N ALA A 57 -15.59 -6.39 6.15
CA ALA A 57 -16.04 -5.32 5.26
C ALA A 57 -14.91 -4.76 4.38
N TYR A 58 -13.72 -4.53 4.96
CA TYR A 58 -12.57 -4.06 4.21
C TYR A 58 -11.98 -5.14 3.31
N VAL A 59 -11.95 -6.40 3.78
CA VAL A 59 -11.50 -7.53 2.96
C VAL A 59 -12.35 -7.65 1.70
N LYS A 60 -13.69 -7.62 1.83
CA LYS A 60 -14.60 -7.67 0.68
C LYS A 60 -14.38 -6.51 -0.30
N GLN A 61 -14.18 -5.30 0.20
CA GLN A 61 -13.91 -4.13 -0.66
C GLN A 61 -12.55 -4.22 -1.37
N TYR A 62 -11.53 -4.74 -0.67
CA TYR A 62 -10.20 -4.96 -1.21
C TYR A 62 -10.20 -6.05 -2.30
N GLU A 63 -10.93 -7.14 -2.11
CA GLU A 63 -11.05 -8.23 -3.10
C GLU A 63 -11.72 -7.80 -4.41
N GLN A 64 -12.53 -6.74 -4.37
CA GLN A 64 -13.14 -6.14 -5.56
C GLN A 64 -12.16 -5.30 -6.41
N GLN A 65 -10.94 -5.04 -5.92
CA GLN A 65 -9.97 -4.20 -6.61
C GLN A 65 -9.10 -5.04 -7.56
N GLY A 66 -9.28 -4.85 -8.87
CA GLY A 66 -8.56 -5.62 -9.89
C GLY A 66 -7.08 -5.24 -10.10
N ASN A 67 -6.62 -4.12 -9.54
CA ASN A 67 -5.25 -3.61 -9.71
C ASN A 67 -4.39 -3.68 -8.44
N ILE A 68 -4.84 -4.41 -7.41
CA ILE A 68 -4.04 -4.68 -6.21
C ILE A 68 -3.39 -6.06 -6.32
N ARG A 69 -2.06 -6.11 -6.29
CA ARG A 69 -1.28 -7.34 -6.20
C ARG A 69 -0.78 -7.55 -4.78
N THR A 70 -1.08 -8.71 -4.21
CA THR A 70 -0.78 -8.98 -2.79
C THR A 70 0.31 -10.02 -2.64
N TYR A 71 1.26 -9.70 -1.76
CA TYR A 71 2.40 -10.52 -1.39
C TYR A 71 2.27 -10.87 0.09
N LEU A 72 1.67 -12.02 0.38
CA LEU A 72 1.59 -12.57 1.74
C LEU A 72 2.92 -13.18 2.14
N HIS A 73 3.24 -13.22 3.43
CA HIS A 73 4.53 -13.71 3.95
C HIS A 73 5.76 -12.96 3.42
N HIS A 74 5.59 -11.72 2.94
CA HIS A 74 6.69 -10.91 2.40
C HIS A 74 7.01 -9.71 3.29
N THR A 75 8.27 -9.28 3.26
CA THR A 75 8.76 -8.05 3.93
C THR A 75 9.58 -7.23 2.96
N VAL A 76 9.57 -5.91 3.12
CA VAL A 76 10.47 -5.04 2.36
C VAL A 76 11.88 -5.19 2.92
N ALA A 77 12.82 -5.66 2.09
CA ALA A 77 14.22 -5.87 2.44
C ALA A 77 15.11 -4.69 2.05
N ALA A 78 14.78 -3.98 0.97
CA ALA A 78 15.53 -2.83 0.50
C ALA A 78 14.64 -1.80 -0.19
N LEU A 79 15.04 -0.52 -0.12
CA LEU A 79 14.51 0.57 -0.93
C LEU A 79 15.56 0.95 -1.97
N HIS A 80 15.14 1.13 -3.22
CA HIS A 80 16.01 1.47 -4.33
C HIS A 80 15.75 2.89 -4.81
N GLY A 81 16.80 3.68 -4.98
CA GLY A 81 16.71 5.07 -5.39
C GLY A 81 17.72 5.93 -4.64
N ASN A 82 18.01 7.10 -5.20
CA ASN A 82 18.88 8.09 -4.55
C ASN A 82 17.98 9.16 -3.92
N ALA A 83 17.78 10.29 -4.62
CA ALA A 83 16.89 11.35 -4.17
C ALA A 83 15.40 10.95 -4.21
N MET A 84 15.03 10.08 -5.15
CA MET A 84 13.66 9.60 -5.35
C MET A 84 13.63 8.08 -5.41
N LEU A 85 12.57 7.49 -4.86
CA LEU A 85 12.33 6.05 -4.89
C LEU A 85 12.10 5.59 -6.33
N LYS A 86 12.72 4.47 -6.70
CA LYS A 86 12.58 3.79 -7.99
C LYS A 86 12.08 2.36 -7.85
N GLY A 87 12.12 1.80 -6.65
CA GLY A 87 11.63 0.46 -6.40
C GLY A 87 11.91 -0.04 -5.00
N ILE A 88 11.45 -1.25 -4.73
CA ILE A 88 11.71 -1.99 -3.49
C ILE A 88 12.16 -3.41 -3.81
N THR A 89 12.95 -4.01 -2.93
CA THR A 89 13.08 -5.46 -2.85
C THR A 89 12.14 -5.97 -1.79
N ILE A 90 11.28 -6.92 -2.14
CA ILE A 90 10.53 -7.72 -1.17
C ILE A 90 11.19 -9.09 -1.01
N LYS A 91 11.18 -9.60 0.21
CA LYS A 91 11.71 -10.91 0.58
C LYS A 91 10.59 -11.77 1.12
N ASP A 92 10.41 -12.93 0.51
CA ASP A 92 9.60 -14.02 1.05
C ASP A 92 10.26 -14.53 2.34
N ARG A 93 9.51 -14.55 3.43
CA ARG A 93 10.01 -14.96 4.75
C ARG A 93 10.17 -16.47 4.89
N GLU A 94 9.49 -17.26 4.07
CA GLU A 94 9.52 -18.72 4.11
C GLU A 94 10.65 -19.25 3.24
N SER A 95 10.69 -18.84 1.97
CA SER A 95 11.73 -19.30 1.05
C SER A 95 13.02 -18.48 1.10
N GLY A 96 12.97 -17.27 1.65
CA GLY A 96 14.09 -16.32 1.61
C GLY A 96 14.29 -15.65 0.25
N LYS A 97 13.48 -15.98 -0.77
CA LYS A 97 13.61 -15.44 -2.12
C LYS A 97 13.31 -13.94 -2.15
N GLU A 98 14.14 -13.22 -2.89
CA GLU A 98 13.99 -11.78 -3.09
C GLU A 98 13.42 -11.47 -4.48
N THR A 99 12.54 -10.47 -4.54
CA THR A 99 11.95 -9.96 -5.79
C THR A 99 11.99 -8.44 -5.78
N THR A 100 12.54 -7.85 -6.85
CA THR A 100 12.57 -6.40 -7.03
C THR A 100 11.32 -5.94 -7.76
N ILE A 101 10.67 -4.91 -7.23
CA ILE A 101 9.48 -4.27 -7.80
C ILE A 101 9.82 -2.81 -8.09
N SER A 102 9.69 -2.41 -9.36
CA SER A 102 9.85 -1.01 -9.76
C SER A 102 8.59 -0.23 -9.42
N LEU A 103 8.74 0.84 -8.63
CA LEU A 103 7.61 1.65 -8.16
C LEU A 103 8.07 3.03 -7.70
N ASP A 104 7.13 3.96 -7.62
CA ASP A 104 7.40 5.37 -7.34
C ASP A 104 7.23 5.72 -5.86
N ARG A 105 6.38 4.98 -5.13
CA ARG A 105 5.96 5.34 -3.76
C ARG A 105 5.73 4.12 -2.88
N VAL A 106 6.02 4.26 -1.59
CA VAL A 106 5.75 3.25 -0.55
C VAL A 106 5.02 3.92 0.61
N PHE A 107 3.96 3.27 1.11
CA PHE A 107 3.26 3.66 2.33
C PHE A 107 3.39 2.58 3.39
N ALA A 108 4.01 2.90 4.53
CA ALA A 108 4.10 2.00 5.67
C ALA A 108 2.87 2.16 6.58
N LYS A 109 2.10 1.08 6.77
CA LYS A 109 0.89 0.97 7.59
C LYS A 109 1.02 -0.23 8.54
N VAL A 110 2.13 -0.29 9.27
CA VAL A 110 2.52 -1.43 10.14
C VAL A 110 2.01 -1.32 11.59
N GLY A 111 1.14 -0.35 11.88
CA GLY A 111 0.71 -0.03 13.24
C GLY A 111 1.61 1.00 13.92
N TRP A 112 1.18 1.48 15.08
CA TRP A 112 1.88 2.49 15.88
C TRP A 112 2.12 1.94 17.28
N ILE A 113 3.24 2.31 17.87
CA ILE A 113 3.48 2.12 19.31
C ILE A 113 3.04 3.43 19.98
N PRO A 114 1.90 3.45 20.69
CA PRO A 114 1.46 4.64 21.40
C PRO A 114 2.43 4.91 22.58
N LYS A 115 2.82 6.17 22.76
CA LYS A 115 3.66 6.58 23.89
C LYS A 115 2.82 6.76 25.15
N THR A 116 2.41 5.65 25.75
CA THR A 116 1.57 5.62 26.95
C THR A 116 2.35 5.29 28.23
N ASP A 117 3.68 5.26 28.17
CA ASP A 117 4.58 4.91 29.29
C ASP A 117 4.28 5.75 30.55
N PHE A 118 3.88 7.01 30.37
CA PHE A 118 3.55 7.92 31.47
C PHE A 118 2.23 7.56 32.21
N LEU A 119 1.40 6.68 31.63
CA LEU A 119 0.14 6.20 32.21
C LEU A 119 0.29 4.84 32.89
N GLU A 120 1.48 4.23 32.85
CA GLU A 120 1.75 2.97 33.55
C GLU A 120 1.42 3.11 35.04
N GLY A 121 0.59 2.21 35.56
CA GLY A 121 0.14 2.20 36.95
C GLY A 121 -1.08 3.09 37.26
N PHE A 122 -1.48 3.99 36.37
CA PHE A 122 -2.68 4.83 36.57
C PHE A 122 -3.95 4.17 36.03
N LEU A 123 -3.84 3.44 34.92
CA LEU A 123 -4.96 2.79 34.25
C LEU A 123 -4.52 1.43 33.71
N ARG A 124 -5.50 0.53 33.56
CA ARG A 124 -5.27 -0.71 32.81
C ARG A 124 -5.29 -0.40 31.32
N LEU A 125 -4.15 -0.60 30.66
CA LEU A 125 -4.02 -0.51 29.21
C LEU A 125 -4.46 -1.83 28.56
N ASN A 126 -4.92 -1.75 27.32
CA ASN A 126 -5.12 -2.93 26.48
C ASN A 126 -3.80 -3.37 25.82
N ASP A 127 -3.70 -4.66 25.55
CA ASP A 127 -2.58 -5.26 24.79
C ASP A 127 -2.66 -4.92 23.29
#